data_AF-A0A9W9XYN2-F1
#
_entry.id   AF-A0A9W9XYN2-F1
#
_cell.length_a   1.000
_cell.length_b   1.000
_cell.length_c   1.000
_cell.angle_alpha   90.00
_cell.angle_beta   90.00
_cell.angle_gamma   90.00
#
_symmetry.space_group_name_H-M   'P 1'
#
loop_
_entity.id
_entity.type
_entity.pdbx_description
1 polymer ?
#
loop_
_entity_poly.entity_id
_entity_poly.type
_entity_poly.pdbx_seq_one_letter_code
_entity_poly.pdbx_strand_id
1 'polypeptide(L)'
;MSYSSIWKSSLSSQVAGVPGQEKWAHLKSTPSALRSMMFQSMDEVFAAIPISAKPDYIAARDVIHHVLSLLRLVSLHMLESLLGWQGDDSSADMSATNLKYWMENDAPSARKCLWHAVCIYSTLKAKEKFACHDPLFFLISFFYIWAFDALVVAPDLKKPQTSTNEVRLLDTREIQIWIAEGPNTRLNLVGVGNLTGKASSARLITEVCQIFSKRKSWAGLCRGLASALDQIMRRQTVPQGVPPGAPQGVSQGASDGEMA
;
A
#
# COMPACT_ATOMS: atom_id res chain seq x y z
N MET A 1 -22.14 -11.92 -40.08
CA MET A 1 -20.73 -12.30 -40.28
C MET A 1 -20.09 -12.46 -38.92
N SER A 2 -19.54 -13.64 -38.63
CA SER A 2 -19.15 -14.11 -37.29
C SER A 2 -17.63 -14.06 -37.13
N TYR A 3 -17.12 -13.34 -36.14
CA TYR A 3 -15.68 -13.12 -35.90
C TYR A 3 -15.09 -14.21 -34.97
N SER A 4 -15.02 -15.47 -35.42
CA SER A 4 -14.51 -16.57 -34.57
C SER A 4 -13.29 -17.33 -35.11
N SER A 5 -12.58 -16.83 -36.12
CA SER A 5 -11.59 -17.65 -36.85
C SER A 5 -10.12 -17.21 -36.78
N ILE A 6 -9.75 -16.15 -36.05
CA ILE A 6 -8.36 -15.62 -36.12
C ILE A 6 -7.39 -16.25 -35.10
N TRP A 7 -7.85 -17.04 -34.13
CA TRP A 7 -6.98 -17.53 -33.03
C TRP A 7 -6.53 -19.00 -33.11
N LYS A 8 -6.75 -19.72 -34.21
CA LYS A 8 -6.51 -21.18 -34.27
C LYS A 8 -5.18 -21.65 -34.86
N SER A 9 -4.24 -20.77 -35.21
CA SER A 9 -3.01 -21.22 -35.87
C SER A 9 -1.78 -20.42 -35.47
N SER A 10 -1.31 -20.58 -34.23
CA SER A 10 0.10 -20.33 -33.90
C SER A 10 0.53 -20.93 -32.54
N LEU A 11 0.19 -22.20 -32.29
CA LEU A 11 0.78 -22.97 -31.19
C LEU A 11 1.18 -24.35 -31.71
N SER A 12 2.18 -24.36 -32.60
CA SER A 12 2.95 -25.56 -32.92
C SER A 12 4.38 -25.13 -33.20
N SER A 13 5.17 -24.99 -32.14
CA SER A 13 6.63 -25.10 -32.18
C SER A 13 7.17 -25.08 -30.75
N GLN A 14 7.49 -26.29 -30.27
CA GLN A 14 8.61 -26.66 -29.41
C GLN A 14 9.05 -25.65 -28.31
N VAL A 15 8.60 -25.91 -27.08
CA VAL A 15 9.44 -25.68 -25.90
C VAL A 15 9.66 -27.04 -25.25
N ALA A 16 10.86 -27.58 -25.44
CA ALA A 16 11.35 -28.73 -24.70
C ALA A 16 11.61 -28.31 -23.25
N GLY A 17 11.07 -29.07 -22.29
CA GLY A 17 11.33 -28.90 -20.86
C GLY A 17 10.15 -28.40 -20.02
N VAL A 18 9.03 -29.14 -20.02
CA VAL A 18 8.04 -29.04 -18.95
C VAL A 18 8.40 -30.08 -17.88
N PRO A 19 8.76 -29.69 -16.64
CA PRO A 19 8.87 -30.66 -15.57
C PRO A 19 7.48 -31.17 -15.19
N GLY A 20 7.28 -32.47 -15.37
CA GLY A 20 6.40 -33.37 -14.63
C GLY A 20 5.12 -32.79 -14.01
N GLN A 21 3.99 -33.17 -14.63
CA GLN A 21 2.64 -33.14 -14.10
C GLN A 21 2.45 -34.11 -12.91
N GLU A 22 3.31 -34.07 -11.89
CA GLU A 22 3.26 -35.00 -10.75
C GLU A 22 3.35 -34.33 -9.37
N LYS A 23 3.38 -32.99 -9.27
CA LYS A 23 3.57 -32.30 -7.97
C LYS A 23 2.31 -31.71 -7.32
N TRP A 24 1.12 -32.03 -7.83
CA TRP A 24 -0.14 -31.43 -7.37
C TRP A 24 -1.02 -32.34 -6.48
N ALA A 25 -0.59 -33.57 -6.20
CA ALA A 25 -1.43 -34.53 -5.46
C ALA A 25 -1.37 -34.42 -3.93
N HIS A 26 -0.43 -33.64 -3.36
CA HIS A 26 -0.24 -33.56 -1.91
C HIS A 26 0.00 -32.13 -1.40
N LEU A 27 -0.96 -31.24 -1.61
CA LEU A 27 -1.03 -29.99 -0.85
C LEU A 27 -2.39 -29.95 -0.14
N LYS A 28 -2.39 -30.17 1.18
CA LYS A 28 -3.51 -29.74 2.03
C LYS A 28 -3.59 -28.22 1.89
N SER A 29 -4.43 -27.80 0.97
CA SER A 29 -4.51 -26.44 0.52
C SER A 29 -5.24 -25.59 1.56
N THR A 30 -4.50 -25.08 2.54
CA THR A 30 -5.05 -24.10 3.47
C THR A 30 -5.38 -22.81 2.72
N PRO A 31 -6.40 -22.04 3.15
CA PRO A 31 -6.74 -20.76 2.51
C PRO A 31 -5.57 -19.78 2.45
N SER A 32 -4.65 -19.84 3.42
CA SER A 32 -3.41 -19.04 3.42
C SER A 32 -2.45 -19.47 2.32
N ALA A 33 -2.21 -20.78 2.14
CA ALA A 33 -1.31 -21.28 1.11
C ALA A 33 -1.81 -20.98 -0.31
N LEU A 34 -3.12 -21.12 -0.55
CA LEU A 34 -3.75 -20.72 -1.82
C LEU A 34 -3.55 -19.23 -2.12
N ARG A 35 -3.74 -18.39 -1.11
CA ARG A 35 -3.59 -16.94 -1.25
C ARG A 35 -2.14 -16.55 -1.54
N SER A 36 -1.17 -17.15 -0.84
CA SER A 36 0.25 -16.92 -1.11
C SER A 36 0.64 -17.35 -2.53
N MET A 37 0.14 -18.50 -3.01
CA MET A 37 0.36 -18.95 -4.40
C MET A 37 -0.27 -17.99 -5.43
N MET A 38 -1.47 -17.47 -5.16
CA MET A 38 -2.10 -16.47 -6.03
C MET A 38 -1.27 -15.19 -6.12
N PHE A 39 -0.76 -14.68 -5.00
CA PHE A 39 0.07 -13.48 -5.01
C PHE A 39 1.39 -13.69 -5.72
N GLN A 40 2.06 -14.82 -5.48
CA GLN A 40 3.30 -15.16 -6.18
C GLN A 40 3.09 -15.21 -7.70
N SER A 41 2.00 -15.84 -8.16
CA SER A 41 1.66 -15.88 -9.57
C SER A 41 1.35 -14.49 -10.15
N MET A 42 0.69 -13.60 -9.39
CA MET A 42 0.41 -12.24 -9.81
C MET A 42 1.70 -11.40 -9.93
N ASP A 43 2.61 -11.53 -8.96
CA ASP A 43 3.89 -10.82 -8.97
C ASP A 43 4.73 -11.21 -10.20
N GLU A 44 4.75 -12.50 -10.55
CA GLU A 44 5.39 -13.01 -11.78
C GLU A 44 4.78 -12.40 -13.05
N VAL A 45 3.45 -12.33 -13.12
CA VAL A 45 2.74 -11.73 -14.26
C VAL A 45 3.06 -10.25 -14.39
N PHE A 46 3.05 -9.49 -13.29
CA PHE A 46 3.35 -8.06 -13.33
C PHE A 46 4.83 -7.78 -13.65
N ALA A 47 5.75 -8.60 -13.16
CA ALA A 47 7.17 -8.52 -13.50
C ALA A 47 7.45 -8.75 -15.00
N ALA A 48 6.58 -9.49 -15.70
CA ALA A 48 6.72 -9.77 -17.13
C ALA A 48 6.23 -8.64 -18.06
N ILE A 49 5.48 -7.63 -17.57
CA ILE A 49 4.89 -6.57 -18.42
C ILE A 49 5.96 -5.57 -18.89
N PRO A 50 6.23 -5.42 -20.20
CA PRO A 50 7.31 -4.56 -20.70
C PRO A 50 7.22 -3.10 -20.23
N ILE A 51 8.37 -2.50 -19.91
CA ILE A 51 8.49 -1.08 -19.54
C ILE A 51 8.38 -0.24 -20.82
N SER A 52 7.20 0.28 -21.14
CA SER A 52 7.08 1.25 -22.24
C SER A 52 7.78 2.56 -21.83
N ALA A 53 8.70 3.04 -22.68
CA ALA A 53 9.65 4.11 -22.36
C ALA A 53 9.09 5.54 -22.49
N LYS A 54 7.82 5.73 -22.88
CA LYS A 54 7.21 7.07 -22.98
C LYS A 54 5.74 7.03 -22.55
N PRO A 55 5.37 7.69 -21.44
CA PRO A 55 3.97 7.93 -21.17
C PRO A 55 3.48 9.04 -22.10
N ASP A 56 2.73 8.67 -23.14
CA ASP A 56 1.93 9.65 -23.88
C ASP A 56 0.94 10.31 -22.91
N TYR A 57 0.47 11.52 -23.21
CA TYR A 57 -0.49 12.27 -22.35
C TYR A 57 -1.74 11.44 -21.97
N ILE A 58 -2.10 10.47 -22.80
CA ILE A 58 -3.18 9.50 -22.57
C ILE A 58 -2.81 8.50 -21.45
N ALA A 59 -1.57 8.02 -21.41
CA ALA A 59 -1.06 7.10 -20.38
C ALA A 59 -1.01 7.76 -18.99
N ALA A 60 -0.79 9.08 -18.91
CA ALA A 60 -0.79 9.84 -17.66
C ALA A 60 -2.18 9.97 -17.01
N ARG A 61 -3.25 9.70 -17.77
CA ARG A 61 -4.64 9.62 -17.27
C ARG A 61 -5.18 8.20 -17.21
N ASP A 62 -4.42 7.23 -17.70
CA ASP A 62 -4.82 5.83 -17.67
C ASP A 62 -4.48 5.23 -16.31
N VAL A 63 -5.52 5.10 -15.48
CA VAL A 63 -5.44 4.47 -14.16
C VAL A 63 -4.83 3.07 -14.25
N ILE A 64 -5.14 2.30 -15.30
CA ILE A 64 -4.64 0.94 -15.45
C ILE A 64 -3.13 0.96 -15.66
N HIS A 65 -2.62 1.84 -16.53
CA HIS A 65 -1.18 2.00 -16.74
C HIS A 65 -0.43 2.30 -15.44
N HIS A 66 -0.94 3.25 -14.64
CA HIS A 66 -0.31 3.60 -13.37
C HIS A 66 -0.38 2.45 -12.36
N VAL A 67 -1.50 1.72 -12.30
CA VAL A 67 -1.64 0.57 -11.40
C VAL A 67 -0.65 -0.53 -11.77
N LEU A 68 -0.55 -0.88 -13.07
CA LEU A 68 0.40 -1.89 -13.53
C LEU A 68 1.85 -1.49 -13.24
N SER A 69 2.18 -0.22 -13.42
CA SER A 69 3.51 0.31 -13.12
C SER A 69 3.86 0.22 -11.64
N LEU A 70 2.87 0.42 -10.75
CA LEU A 70 3.03 0.30 -9.31
C LEU A 70 3.13 -1.17 -8.87
N LEU A 71 2.22 -2.02 -9.34
CA LEU A 71 2.16 -3.45 -8.96
C LEU A 71 3.34 -4.28 -9.50
N ARG A 72 3.99 -3.81 -10.57
CA ARG A 72 5.24 -4.42 -11.07
C ARG A 72 6.41 -4.29 -10.09
N LEU A 73 6.40 -3.27 -9.24
CA LEU A 73 7.52 -2.97 -8.33
C LEU A 73 7.17 -3.24 -6.88
N VAL A 74 5.89 -3.19 -6.53
CA VAL A 74 5.42 -3.32 -5.16
C VAL A 74 4.30 -4.35 -5.15
N SER A 75 4.58 -5.53 -4.58
CA SER A 75 3.57 -6.58 -4.52
C SER A 75 2.40 -6.19 -3.63
N LEU A 76 1.20 -6.61 -4.04
CA LEU A 76 -0.01 -6.44 -3.23
C LEU A 76 0.16 -7.06 -1.84
N HIS A 77 0.83 -8.20 -1.78
CA HIS A 77 1.12 -8.90 -0.54
C HIS A 77 1.93 -8.03 0.43
N MET A 78 2.92 -7.29 -0.06
CA MET A 78 3.74 -6.39 0.76
C MET A 78 2.92 -5.22 1.33
N LEU A 79 2.00 -4.66 0.53
CA LEU A 79 1.11 -3.58 0.97
C LEU A 79 0.03 -4.07 1.95
N GLU A 80 -0.53 -5.26 1.74
CA GLU A 80 -1.54 -5.85 2.63
C GLU A 80 -0.95 -6.25 3.99
N SER A 81 0.26 -6.78 3.98
CA SER A 81 0.96 -7.22 5.20
C SER A 81 1.31 -6.03 6.09
N LEU A 82 1.62 -4.87 5.51
CA LEU A 82 1.93 -3.62 6.22
C LEU A 82 0.76 -3.11 7.08
N LEU A 83 -0.48 -3.46 6.73
CA LEU A 83 -1.68 -2.97 7.41
C LEU A 83 -2.15 -3.90 8.53
N GLY A 84 -1.47 -5.04 8.72
CA GLY A 84 -1.90 -6.07 9.67
C GLY A 84 -3.25 -6.69 9.31
N TRP A 85 -3.66 -6.67 8.02
CA TRP A 85 -4.96 -7.22 7.61
C TRP A 85 -5.02 -8.73 7.87
N GLN A 86 -3.91 -9.47 7.76
CA GLN A 86 -3.93 -10.93 7.74
C GLN A 86 -3.19 -11.67 8.86
N GLY A 87 -2.50 -11.02 9.81
CA GLY A 87 -1.74 -11.82 10.78
C GLY A 87 -1.04 -11.07 11.90
N ASP A 88 -0.44 -11.91 12.75
CA ASP A 88 0.39 -11.62 13.92
C ASP A 88 1.33 -10.41 13.70
N ASP A 89 1.45 -9.56 14.70
CA ASP A 89 2.16 -8.26 14.62
C ASP A 89 3.59 -8.41 14.06
N SER A 90 4.22 -9.58 14.31
CA SER A 90 5.52 -9.99 13.78
C SER A 90 5.63 -9.99 12.23
N SER A 91 4.55 -10.31 11.52
CA SER A 91 4.52 -10.38 10.05
C SER A 91 4.38 -9.00 9.40
N ALA A 92 3.69 -8.08 10.06
CA ALA A 92 3.53 -6.70 9.63
C ALA A 92 4.85 -5.92 9.78
N ASP A 93 5.55 -6.12 10.91
CA ASP A 93 6.85 -5.50 11.16
C ASP A 93 7.94 -5.97 10.18
N MET A 94 7.97 -7.27 9.87
CA MET A 94 8.90 -7.80 8.87
C MET A 94 8.61 -7.26 7.46
N SER A 95 7.34 -7.13 7.09
CA SER A 95 6.93 -6.56 5.81
C SER A 95 7.24 -5.07 5.71
N ALA A 96 7.02 -4.32 6.80
CA ALA A 96 7.40 -2.91 6.91
C ALA A 96 8.91 -2.72 6.75
N THR A 97 9.70 -3.58 7.39
CA THR A 97 11.16 -3.56 7.33
C THR A 97 11.65 -3.85 5.91
N ASN A 98 11.10 -4.87 5.26
CA ASN A 98 11.47 -5.22 3.88
C ASN A 98 11.09 -4.12 2.88
N LEU A 99 9.88 -3.56 3.00
CA LEU A 99 9.43 -2.48 2.13
C LEU A 99 10.28 -1.23 2.33
N LYS A 100 10.57 -0.87 3.58
CA LYS A 100 11.46 0.26 3.90
C LYS A 100 12.85 0.04 3.32
N TYR A 101 13.44 -1.13 3.52
CA TYR A 101 14.75 -1.48 2.98
C TYR A 101 14.78 -1.36 1.45
N TRP A 102 13.75 -1.85 0.77
CA TRP A 102 13.62 -1.70 -0.68
C TRP A 102 13.50 -0.22 -1.09
N MET A 103 12.67 0.57 -0.39
CA MET A 103 12.49 2.00 -0.68
C MET A 103 13.79 2.80 -0.48
N GLU A 104 14.62 2.42 0.47
CA GLU A 104 15.92 3.06 0.74
C GLU A 104 16.97 2.64 -0.30
N ASN A 105 17.02 1.36 -0.68
CA ASN A 105 17.98 0.85 -1.66
C ASN A 105 17.69 1.26 -3.11
N ASP A 106 16.42 1.41 -3.49
CA ASP A 106 15.99 1.84 -4.82
C ASP A 106 15.07 3.07 -4.73
N ALA A 107 15.60 4.14 -4.11
CA ALA A 107 14.88 5.38 -3.88
C ALA A 107 14.30 6.04 -5.15
N PRO A 108 14.97 6.05 -6.32
CA PRO A 108 14.36 6.57 -7.55
C PRO A 108 13.10 5.80 -7.96
N SER A 109 13.15 4.46 -7.94
CA SER A 109 11.96 3.64 -8.26
C SER A 109 10.86 3.83 -7.23
N ALA A 110 11.19 3.89 -5.94
CA ALA A 110 10.21 4.12 -4.88
C ALA A 110 9.48 5.46 -5.03
N ARG A 111 10.21 6.54 -5.37
CA ARG A 111 9.64 7.86 -5.67
C ARG A 111 8.79 7.84 -6.95
N LYS A 112 9.21 7.11 -7.97
CA LYS A 112 8.41 6.92 -9.19
C LYS A 112 7.11 6.17 -8.91
N CYS A 113 7.14 5.13 -8.08
CA CYS A 113 5.93 4.45 -7.61
C CYS A 113 4.99 5.40 -6.85
N LEU A 114 5.53 6.33 -6.06
CA LEU A 114 4.72 7.35 -5.37
C LEU A 114 3.99 8.23 -6.38
N TRP A 115 4.69 8.68 -7.43
CA TRP A 115 4.06 9.43 -8.51
C TRP A 115 2.93 8.65 -9.19
N HIS A 116 3.13 7.38 -9.54
CA HIS A 116 2.07 6.54 -10.10
C HIS A 116 0.88 6.42 -9.13
N ALA A 117 1.14 6.21 -7.84
CA ALA A 117 0.12 6.16 -6.81
C ALA A 117 -0.69 7.47 -6.76
N VAL A 118 -0.03 8.62 -6.80
CA VAL A 118 -0.69 9.94 -6.77
C VAL A 118 -1.52 10.20 -8.03
N CYS A 119 -1.06 9.76 -9.21
CA CYS A 119 -1.84 9.84 -10.44
C CYS A 119 -3.15 9.04 -10.34
N ILE A 120 -3.08 7.79 -9.83
CA ILE A 120 -4.26 6.95 -9.58
C ILE A 120 -5.20 7.65 -8.60
N TYR A 121 -4.67 8.10 -7.46
CA TYR A 121 -5.44 8.75 -6.40
C TYR A 121 -6.21 9.94 -6.95
N SER A 122 -5.51 10.83 -7.64
CA SER A 122 -6.08 12.09 -8.12
C SER A 122 -7.11 11.87 -9.22
N THR A 123 -6.84 10.93 -10.14
CA THR A 123 -7.76 10.58 -11.22
C THR A 123 -9.05 9.96 -10.68
N LEU A 124 -8.95 9.00 -9.76
CA LEU A 124 -10.12 8.33 -9.19
C LEU A 124 -10.87 9.21 -8.17
N LYS A 125 -10.17 10.10 -7.46
CA LYS A 125 -10.81 11.12 -6.61
C LYS A 125 -11.73 12.02 -7.43
N ALA A 126 -11.31 12.45 -8.62
CA ALA A 126 -12.10 13.29 -9.51
C ALA A 126 -13.20 12.52 -10.27
N LYS A 127 -13.06 11.19 -10.42
CA LYS A 127 -13.99 10.36 -11.19
C LYS A 127 -15.36 10.25 -10.51
N GLU A 128 -16.43 10.62 -11.22
CA GLU A 128 -17.79 10.64 -10.67
C GLU A 128 -18.35 9.23 -10.41
N LYS A 129 -18.14 8.31 -11.36
CA LYS A 129 -18.66 6.94 -11.33
C LYS A 129 -17.52 5.94 -11.41
N PHE A 130 -17.47 5.03 -10.45
CA PHE A 130 -16.48 3.96 -10.40
C PHE A 130 -16.86 2.78 -11.31
N ALA A 131 -15.89 2.31 -12.07
CA ALA A 131 -15.86 0.97 -12.64
C ALA A 131 -15.62 -0.07 -11.55
N CYS A 132 -15.77 -1.35 -11.87
CA CYS A 132 -15.65 -2.46 -10.90
C CYS A 132 -14.29 -2.52 -10.20
N HIS A 133 -13.21 -2.17 -10.91
CA HIS A 133 -11.84 -2.23 -10.42
C HIS A 133 -11.39 -0.95 -9.69
N ASP A 134 -12.05 0.19 -9.93
CA ASP A 134 -11.65 1.48 -9.38
C ASP A 134 -11.55 1.50 -7.85
N PRO A 135 -12.47 0.90 -7.07
CA PRO A 135 -12.34 0.88 -5.60
C PRO A 135 -11.03 0.23 -5.13
N LEU A 136 -10.62 -0.86 -5.80
CA LEU A 136 -9.40 -1.58 -5.46
C LEU A 136 -8.16 -0.79 -5.90
N PHE A 137 -8.17 -0.21 -7.10
CA PHE A 137 -7.06 0.62 -7.58
C PHE A 137 -6.86 1.87 -6.71
N PHE A 138 -7.96 2.47 -6.25
CA PHE A 138 -7.90 3.58 -5.32
C PHE A 138 -7.30 3.17 -3.98
N LEU A 139 -7.63 1.97 -3.50
CA LEU A 139 -7.09 1.42 -2.26
C LEU A 139 -5.59 1.10 -2.36
N ILE A 140 -5.15 0.49 -3.46
CA ILE A 140 -3.72 0.21 -3.74
C ILE A 140 -2.91 1.51 -3.73
N SER A 141 -3.41 2.52 -4.42
CA SER A 141 -2.83 3.86 -4.45
C SER A 141 -2.74 4.48 -3.06
N PHE A 142 -3.84 4.42 -2.29
CA PHE A 142 -3.88 4.86 -0.91
C PHE A 142 -2.82 4.17 -0.04
N PHE A 143 -2.72 2.84 -0.11
CA PHE A 143 -1.77 2.07 0.69
C PHE A 143 -0.32 2.44 0.37
N TYR A 144 0.02 2.61 -0.90
CA TYR A 144 1.37 2.99 -1.27
C TYR A 144 1.73 4.41 -0.78
N ILE A 145 0.82 5.38 -0.95
CA ILE A 145 1.03 6.76 -0.46
C ILE A 145 1.22 6.74 1.07
N TRP A 146 0.37 6.02 1.78
CA TRP A 146 0.45 5.88 3.23
C TRP A 146 1.77 5.22 3.68
N ALA A 147 2.16 4.12 3.04
CA ALA A 147 3.40 3.41 3.32
C ALA A 147 4.63 4.31 3.12
N PHE A 148 4.68 5.02 1.99
CA PHE A 148 5.79 5.92 1.68
C PHE A 148 5.88 7.09 2.68
N ASP A 149 4.74 7.67 3.05
CA ASP A 149 4.67 8.73 4.06
C ASP A 149 5.16 8.24 5.43
N ALA A 150 4.75 7.03 5.85
CA ALA A 150 5.12 6.45 7.14
C ALA A 150 6.59 6.00 7.21
N LEU A 151 7.11 5.38 6.14
CA LEU A 151 8.42 4.71 6.15
C LEU A 151 9.57 5.60 5.65
N VAL A 152 9.30 6.58 4.80
CA VAL A 152 10.32 7.44 4.17
C VAL A 152 10.19 8.89 4.64
N VAL A 153 9.01 9.49 4.49
CA VAL A 153 8.82 10.92 4.77
C VAL A 153 8.88 11.24 6.26
N ALA A 154 8.16 10.49 7.09
CA ALA A 154 8.09 10.75 8.53
C ALA A 154 9.45 10.61 9.24
N PRO A 155 10.30 9.60 8.93
CA PRO A 155 11.65 9.52 9.48
C PRO A 155 12.57 10.64 8.97
N ASP A 156 12.44 11.07 7.71
CA ASP A 156 13.27 12.14 7.15
C ASP A 156 12.97 13.51 7.77
N LEU A 157 11.73 13.78 8.16
CA LEU A 157 11.35 15.02 8.86
C LEU A 157 11.95 15.12 10.28
N LYS A 158 12.35 14.01 10.89
CA LYS A 158 13.03 14.02 12.21
C LYS A 158 14.50 14.39 12.11
N LYS A 159 15.09 14.33 10.91
CA LYS A 159 16.45 14.79 10.66
C LYS A 159 16.44 16.33 10.64
N PRO A 160 17.43 17.01 11.23
CA PRO A 160 17.53 18.46 11.15
C PRO A 160 17.68 18.87 9.67
N GLN A 161 16.59 19.34 9.07
CA GLN A 161 16.48 19.69 7.65
C GLN A 161 16.35 21.21 7.49
N THR A 162 17.17 21.77 6.61
CA THR A 162 17.25 23.19 6.26
C THR A 162 16.45 23.58 5.01
N SER A 163 15.78 22.64 4.36
CA SER A 163 15.12 22.91 3.08
C SER A 163 13.72 23.51 3.22
N THR A 164 13.47 24.55 2.41
CA THR A 164 12.20 25.28 2.32
C THR A 164 11.36 24.87 1.11
N ASN A 165 11.92 24.03 0.23
CA ASN A 165 11.27 23.66 -1.03
C ASN A 165 10.10 22.69 -0.79
N GLU A 166 9.00 22.94 -1.50
CA GLU A 166 7.79 22.12 -1.53
C GLU A 166 7.55 21.67 -2.97
N VAL A 167 7.32 20.37 -3.16
CA VAL A 167 6.96 19.77 -4.46
C VAL A 167 5.51 19.34 -4.41
N ARG A 168 4.75 19.79 -5.39
CA ARG A 168 3.37 19.36 -5.58
C ARG A 168 3.37 18.05 -6.36
N LEU A 169 2.83 16.98 -5.77
CA LEU A 169 2.96 15.62 -6.32
C LEU A 169 2.22 15.38 -7.66
N LEU A 170 1.50 16.38 -8.17
CA LEU A 170 0.84 16.35 -9.48
C LEU A 170 1.53 17.25 -10.53
N ASP A 171 2.49 18.09 -10.13
CA ASP A 171 3.24 18.91 -11.07
C ASP A 171 4.28 18.03 -11.77
N THR A 172 4.07 17.79 -13.07
CA THR A 172 4.88 16.86 -13.86
C THR A 172 6.34 17.30 -13.97
N ARG A 173 6.65 18.60 -13.90
CA ARG A 173 8.04 19.06 -14.00
C ARG A 173 8.76 18.92 -12.67
N GLU A 174 8.15 19.43 -11.60
CA GLU A 174 8.72 19.38 -10.25
C GLU A 174 8.90 17.94 -9.78
N ILE A 175 7.94 17.05 -10.08
CA ILE A 175 8.03 15.66 -9.65
C ILE A 175 9.11 14.87 -10.38
N GLN A 176 9.37 15.13 -11.66
CA GLN A 176 10.43 14.42 -12.40
C GLN A 176 11.81 14.81 -11.87
N ILE A 177 12.00 16.10 -11.55
CA ILE A 177 13.20 16.62 -10.89
C ILE A 177 13.34 15.96 -9.51
N TRP A 178 12.26 15.95 -8.71
CA TRP A 178 12.27 15.33 -7.40
C TRP A 178 12.51 13.81 -7.42
N ILE A 179 12.00 13.09 -8.43
CA ILE A 179 12.27 11.64 -8.62
C ILE A 179 13.76 11.40 -8.91
N ALA A 180 14.44 12.31 -9.59
CA ALA A 180 15.86 12.19 -9.90
C ALA A 180 16.75 12.64 -8.71
N GLU A 181 16.53 13.84 -8.19
CA GLU A 181 17.54 14.58 -7.43
C GLU A 181 17.65 14.24 -5.94
N GLY A 182 16.60 13.74 -5.30
CA GLY A 182 16.72 13.13 -3.98
C GLY A 182 15.78 13.69 -2.90
N PRO A 183 15.95 13.22 -1.65
CA PRO A 183 15.16 13.65 -0.50
C PRO A 183 15.47 15.12 -0.10
N ASN A 184 14.78 15.62 0.94
CA ASN A 184 14.82 17.01 1.45
C ASN A 184 13.81 17.97 0.80
N THR A 185 12.66 17.47 0.38
CA THR A 185 11.60 18.32 -0.17
C THR A 185 10.28 17.99 0.51
N ARG A 186 9.50 19.01 0.87
CA ARG A 186 8.16 18.81 1.44
C ARG A 186 7.24 18.33 0.33
N LEU A 187 6.56 17.22 0.54
CA LEU A 187 5.68 16.64 -0.47
C LEU A 187 4.23 17.04 -0.19
N ASN A 188 3.58 17.68 -1.16
CA ASN A 188 2.19 18.10 -1.04
C ASN A 188 1.28 17.26 -1.94
N LEU A 189 0.29 16.62 -1.34
CA LEU A 189 -0.77 15.90 -2.04
C LEU A 189 -2.04 16.75 -2.07
N VAL A 190 -2.54 17.03 -3.28
CA VAL A 190 -3.73 17.88 -3.47
C VAL A 190 -4.96 17.30 -2.75
N GLY A 191 -5.51 18.09 -1.83
CA GLY A 191 -6.67 17.74 -1.01
C GLY A 191 -6.36 16.88 0.23
N VAL A 192 -5.09 16.52 0.47
CA VAL A 192 -4.62 15.91 1.72
C VAL A 192 -3.64 16.85 2.46
N GLY A 193 -2.90 17.67 1.72
CA GLY A 193 -1.89 18.60 2.22
C GLY A 193 -0.50 17.98 2.26
N ASN A 194 0.37 18.54 3.09
CA ASN A 194 1.74 18.06 3.25
C ASN A 194 1.77 16.66 3.87
N LEU A 195 2.60 15.79 3.30
CA LEU A 195 2.96 14.49 3.85
C LEU A 195 3.93 14.71 5.02
N THR A 196 3.47 14.39 6.22
CA THR A 196 4.12 14.63 7.50
C THR A 196 4.03 13.43 8.44
N GLY A 197 3.85 12.22 7.91
CA GLY A 197 3.60 11.00 8.69
C GLY A 197 2.23 10.97 9.36
N LYS A 198 2.19 10.82 10.69
CA LYS A 198 0.96 10.48 11.42
C LYS A 198 -0.23 11.42 11.15
N ALA A 199 0.02 12.73 11.04
CA ALA A 199 -1.03 13.71 10.79
C ALA A 199 -1.58 13.63 9.34
N SER A 200 -0.72 13.42 8.34
CA SER A 200 -1.14 13.23 6.94
C SER A 200 -1.82 11.90 6.74
N SER A 201 -1.37 10.84 7.41
CA SER A 201 -2.04 9.54 7.38
C SER A 201 -3.51 9.63 7.81
N ALA A 202 -3.80 10.33 8.93
CA ALA A 202 -5.17 10.51 9.40
C ALA A 202 -6.04 11.31 8.41
N ARG A 203 -5.49 12.37 7.81
CA ARG A 203 -6.17 13.16 6.76
C ARG A 203 -6.44 12.33 5.52
N LEU A 204 -5.44 11.58 5.05
CA LEU A 204 -5.53 10.73 3.87
C LEU A 204 -6.63 9.68 4.03
N ILE A 205 -6.70 9.02 5.18
CA ILE A 205 -7.71 8.00 5.47
C ILE A 205 -9.10 8.60 5.55
N THR A 206 -9.23 9.72 6.25
CA THR A 206 -10.50 10.46 6.34
C THR A 206 -11.02 10.80 4.93
N GLU A 207 -10.14 11.31 4.06
CA GLU A 207 -10.47 11.65 2.69
C GLU A 207 -10.91 10.41 1.88
N VAL A 208 -10.20 9.29 2.00
CA VAL A 208 -10.56 8.03 1.32
C VAL A 208 -11.91 7.50 1.79
N CYS A 209 -12.16 7.47 3.09
CA CYS A 209 -13.44 7.03 3.66
C CYS A 209 -14.59 7.94 3.21
N GLN A 210 -14.37 9.26 3.16
CA GLN A 210 -15.36 10.21 2.66
C GLN A 210 -15.65 10.00 1.16
N ILE A 211 -14.62 9.77 0.34
CA ILE A 211 -14.78 9.47 -1.08
C ILE A 211 -15.63 8.21 -1.24
N PHE A 212 -15.26 7.10 -0.61
CA PHE A 212 -16.01 5.85 -0.69
C PHE A 212 -17.46 5.97 -0.21
N SER A 213 -17.71 6.75 0.86
CA SER A 213 -19.05 6.97 1.36
C SER A 213 -19.95 7.77 0.39
N LYS A 214 -19.36 8.65 -0.41
CA LYS A 214 -20.08 9.48 -1.41
C LYS A 214 -20.33 8.74 -2.72
N ARG A 215 -19.64 7.63 -3.00
CA ARG A 215 -19.80 6.88 -4.27
C ARG A 215 -21.06 6.02 -4.26
N LYS A 216 -21.92 6.25 -5.26
CA LYS A 216 -23.13 5.44 -5.50
C LYS A 216 -22.84 4.16 -6.29
N SER A 217 -21.89 4.21 -7.21
CA SER A 217 -21.39 3.04 -7.93
C SER A 217 -20.61 2.11 -6.99
N TRP A 218 -20.90 0.80 -7.01
CA TRP A 218 -20.24 -0.19 -6.15
C TRP A 218 -20.32 0.16 -4.65
N ALA A 219 -21.42 0.79 -4.22
CA ALA A 219 -21.53 1.34 -2.88
C ALA A 219 -21.39 0.29 -1.76
N GLY A 220 -21.81 -0.97 -2.00
CA GLY A 220 -21.59 -2.07 -1.06
C GLY A 220 -20.09 -2.33 -0.83
N LEU A 221 -19.32 -2.46 -1.91
CA LEU A 221 -17.87 -2.64 -1.86
C LEU A 221 -17.18 -1.41 -1.24
N CYS A 222 -17.54 -0.20 -1.67
CA CYS A 222 -16.94 1.04 -1.16
C CYS A 222 -17.19 1.19 0.36
N ARG A 223 -18.41 0.92 0.85
CA ARG A 223 -18.71 0.93 2.29
C ARG A 223 -17.95 -0.15 3.05
N GLY A 224 -17.83 -1.36 2.48
CA GLY A 224 -17.05 -2.44 3.07
C GLY A 224 -15.58 -2.06 3.24
N LEU A 225 -14.97 -1.49 2.20
CA LEU A 225 -13.59 -1.00 2.24
C LEU A 225 -13.40 0.17 3.21
N ALA A 226 -14.31 1.15 3.23
CA ALA A 226 -14.26 2.25 4.18
C ALA A 226 -14.36 1.77 5.64
N SER A 227 -15.24 0.81 5.92
CA SER A 227 -15.38 0.20 7.25
C SER A 227 -14.11 -0.55 7.65
N ALA A 228 -13.50 -1.31 6.75
CA ALA A 228 -12.24 -2.00 7.00
C ALA A 228 -11.10 -1.02 7.33
N LEU A 229 -10.99 0.08 6.57
CA LEU A 229 -10.02 1.15 6.84
C LEU A 229 -10.23 1.82 8.20
N ASP A 230 -11.47 2.13 8.56
CA ASP A 230 -11.79 2.71 9.87
C ASP A 230 -11.41 1.76 11.03
N GLN A 231 -11.63 0.45 10.86
CA GLN A 231 -11.25 -0.55 11.85
C GLN A 231 -9.74 -0.67 12.02
N ILE A 232 -8.97 -0.67 10.92
CA ILE A 232 -7.50 -0.67 10.97
C ILE A 232 -7.01 0.56 11.73
N MET A 233 -7.64 1.72 11.52
CA MET A 233 -7.29 2.94 12.22
C MET A 233 -7.54 2.89 13.72
N ARG A 234 -8.70 2.38 14.13
CA ARG A 234 -9.01 2.23 15.56
C ARG A 234 -7.95 1.37 16.26
N ARG A 235 -7.48 0.31 15.61
CA ARG A 235 -6.43 -0.57 16.14
C ARG A 235 -5.08 0.14 16.27
N GLN A 236 -4.72 1.00 15.33
CA GLN A 236 -3.46 1.77 15.37
C GLN A 236 -3.48 2.95 16.36
N THR A 237 -4.66 3.42 16.79
CA THR A 237 -4.79 4.58 17.71
C THR A 237 -4.91 4.24 19.19
N VAL A 238 -5.18 2.99 19.56
CA VAL A 238 -5.23 2.59 20.98
C VAL A 238 -3.81 2.32 21.47
N PRO A 239 -3.30 3.06 22.48
CA PRO A 239 -2.09 2.63 23.18
C PRO A 239 -2.39 1.28 23.83
N GLN A 240 -1.70 0.21 23.44
CA GLN A 240 -1.59 -0.97 24.29
C GLN A 240 -0.85 -0.53 25.56
N GLY A 241 -1.63 -0.17 26.58
CA GLY A 241 -1.16 0.29 27.86
C GLY A 241 -2.08 -0.22 28.95
N VAL A 242 -1.60 -1.26 29.64
CA VAL A 242 -1.98 -1.73 30.98
C VAL A 242 -3.19 -2.70 31.06
N PRO A 243 -2.99 -3.96 31.48
CA PRO A 243 -4.08 -4.88 31.88
C PRO A 243 -4.81 -4.37 33.13
N PRO A 244 -6.11 -4.65 33.33
CA PRO A 244 -6.82 -4.28 34.54
C PRO A 244 -6.18 -4.93 35.76
N GLY A 245 -5.90 -4.11 36.77
CA GLY A 245 -5.14 -4.48 37.96
C GLY A 245 -5.64 -5.74 38.67
N ALA A 246 -4.68 -6.61 39.01
CA ALA A 246 -4.85 -7.60 40.07
C ALA A 246 -4.68 -6.91 41.44
N PRO A 247 -5.29 -7.45 42.51
CA PRO A 247 -5.57 -6.72 43.75
C PRO A 247 -4.30 -6.43 44.54
N GLN A 248 -4.22 -5.22 45.11
CA GLN A 248 -3.20 -4.86 46.08
C GLN A 248 -3.19 -5.86 47.24
N GLY A 249 -2.04 -6.51 47.43
CA GLY A 249 -1.77 -7.33 48.60
C GLY A 249 -1.87 -6.50 49.87
N VAL A 250 -2.70 -6.96 50.80
CA VAL A 250 -2.72 -6.52 52.18
C VAL A 250 -1.41 -6.96 52.83
N SER A 251 -0.54 -6.01 53.16
CA SER A 251 0.54 -6.22 54.13
C SER A 251 0.18 -5.50 55.42
N GLN A 252 -0.52 -6.21 56.31
CA GLN A 252 -0.49 -5.95 57.74
C GLN A 252 0.57 -6.87 58.36
N GLY A 253 1.69 -6.29 58.76
CA GLY A 253 2.70 -6.91 59.61
C GLY A 253 2.89 -6.03 60.84
N ALA A 254 2.39 -6.50 61.98
CA ALA A 254 2.59 -5.91 63.30
C ALA A 254 4.01 -6.19 63.82
N SER A 255 4.55 -5.29 64.64
CA SER A 255 4.84 -5.50 66.09
C SER A 255 6.01 -4.63 66.58
N ASP A 256 5.70 -3.76 67.54
CA ASP A 256 6.35 -3.52 68.83
C ASP A 256 7.89 -3.53 68.99
N GLY A 257 8.39 -2.48 69.65
CA GLY A 257 9.77 -2.37 70.15
C GLY A 257 10.01 -1.12 70.99
N GLU A 258 9.61 -1.20 72.27
CA GLU A 258 10.34 -0.73 73.47
C GLU A 258 10.82 0.73 73.59
N MET A 259 10.22 1.47 74.54
CA MET A 259 10.90 2.54 75.28
C MET A 259 10.42 2.55 76.73
N ALA A 260 11.15 1.85 77.60
CA ALA A 260 11.32 2.12 79.04
C ALA A 260 12.51 1.31 79.56
#